data_AF-A0A9E2PXF0-F1
#
_entry.id   AF-A0A9E2PXF0-F1
#
_cell.length_a   1.000
_cell.length_b   1.000
_cell.length_c   1.000
_cell.angle_alpha   90.00
_cell.angle_beta   90.00
_cell.angle_gamma   90.00
#
_symmetry.space_group_name_H-M   'P 1'
#
loop_
_entity.id
_entity.type
_entity.pdbx_description
1 polymer ?
#
loop_
_entity_poly.entity_id
_entity_poly.type
_entity_poly.pdbx_seq_one_letter_code
_entity_poly.pdbx_strand_id
1 'polypeptide(L)'
;MKEKEKTEKPGGTGFPACAQKDELCINRRNLPHWQLPGSTYFITFRLRSGIISDDERKIVLDAIKHFHKIRYWVTATVVMPDHIHLMLKPVVSESNAEFSLT
;
A
#
# COMPACT_ATOMS: atom_id res chain seq x y z
N MET A 1 41.04 32.08 -20.03
CA MET A 1 40.22 30.90 -20.34
C MET A 1 40.06 30.11 -19.05
N LYS A 2 38.86 30.08 -18.46
CA LYS A 2 38.54 29.21 -17.31
C LYS A 2 37.40 28.31 -17.76
N GLU A 3 37.69 27.03 -17.94
CA GLU A 3 36.69 26.00 -18.20
C GLU A 3 35.77 25.91 -16.99
N LYS A 4 34.47 26.07 -17.24
CA LYS A 4 33.42 25.82 -16.25
C LYS A 4 33.07 24.33 -16.32
N GLU A 5 33.35 23.63 -15.24
CA GLU A 5 32.97 22.25 -15.01
C GLU A 5 31.45 22.10 -15.14
N LYS A 6 31.01 21.29 -16.11
CA LYS A 6 29.60 21.05 -16.41
C LYS A 6 29.08 19.98 -15.44
N THR A 7 28.40 20.40 -14.38
CA THR A 7 27.68 19.48 -13.51
C THR A 7 26.57 18.81 -14.31
N GLU A 8 26.72 17.50 -14.53
CA GLU A 8 25.68 16.65 -15.12
C GLU A 8 24.46 16.67 -14.20
N LYS A 9 23.42 17.38 -14.62
CA LYS A 9 22.11 17.27 -13.95
C LYS A 9 21.50 15.94 -14.40
N PRO A 10 21.21 14.99 -13.50
CA PRO A 10 20.48 13.79 -13.89
C PRO A 10 19.13 14.26 -14.44
N GLY A 11 18.86 13.92 -15.71
CA GLY A 11 17.59 14.22 -16.34
C GLY A 11 16.46 13.57 -15.55
N GLY A 12 15.74 14.37 -14.78
CA GLY A 12 14.58 13.95 -14.01
C GLY A 12 13.48 14.99 -14.20
N THR A 13 12.23 14.54 -14.27
CA THR A 13 11.04 15.37 -14.55
C THR A 13 10.69 16.36 -13.42
N GLY A 14 11.56 16.55 -12.42
CA GLY A 14 11.28 17.34 -11.23
C GLY A 14 10.26 16.70 -10.28
N PHE A 15 9.68 15.56 -10.66
CA PHE A 15 8.76 14.76 -9.84
C PHE A 15 9.41 13.41 -9.56
N PRO A 16 9.62 13.06 -8.28
CA PRO A 16 10.09 11.72 -7.94
C PRO A 16 8.99 10.72 -8.30
N ALA A 17 9.27 9.78 -9.21
CA ALA A 17 8.33 8.74 -9.62
C ALA A 17 7.96 7.75 -8.49
N CYS A 18 8.80 7.69 -7.45
CA CYS A 18 8.57 6.97 -6.21
C CYS A 18 9.01 7.88 -5.06
N ALA A 19 8.32 7.83 -3.91
CA ALA A 19 8.63 8.67 -2.75
C ALA A 19 10.11 8.62 -2.37
N GLN A 20 10.62 9.74 -1.83
CA GLN A 20 12.01 9.81 -1.36
C GLN A 20 12.26 8.65 -0.38
N LYS A 21 13.36 7.93 -0.63
CA LYS A 21 13.73 6.69 0.05
C LYS A 21 13.79 6.83 1.59
N ASP A 22 13.93 8.07 2.08
CA ASP A 22 14.06 8.42 3.48
C ASP A 22 12.76 8.31 4.29
N GLU A 23 11.59 8.21 3.63
CA GLU A 23 10.28 8.03 4.30
C GLU A 23 9.77 6.58 4.29
N LEU A 24 10.44 5.69 3.55
CA LEU A 24 10.02 4.30 3.40
C LEU A 24 10.55 3.44 4.54
N CYS A 25 9.69 3.12 5.49
CA CYS A 25 9.96 2.18 6.57
C CYS A 25 9.77 0.73 6.06
N ILE A 26 10.87 0.00 5.87
CA ILE A 26 10.85 -1.42 5.49
C ILE A 26 11.13 -2.27 6.73
N ASN A 27 10.12 -3.01 7.21
CA ASN A 27 10.29 -4.02 8.25
C ASN A 27 10.20 -5.43 7.65
N ARG A 28 11.10 -6.34 8.05
CA ARG A 28 11.08 -7.74 7.66
C ARG A 28 10.72 -8.61 8.86
N ARG A 29 9.53 -9.21 8.81
CA ARG A 29 9.13 -10.38 9.64
C ARG A 29 8.76 -11.53 8.69
N ASN A 30 7.65 -12.22 8.93
CA ASN A 30 7.17 -13.27 8.02
C ASN A 30 6.66 -12.73 6.67
N LEU A 31 6.37 -11.43 6.57
CA LEU A 31 6.06 -10.72 5.33
C LEU A 31 6.84 -9.40 5.24
N PRO A 32 7.13 -8.90 4.02
CA PRO A 32 7.71 -7.57 3.85
C PRO A 32 6.66 -6.50 4.16
N HIS A 33 6.90 -5.75 5.24
CA HIS A 33 6.06 -4.62 5.62
C HIS A 33 6.72 -3.35 5.10
N TRP A 34 6.22 -2.84 3.97
CA TRP A 34 6.61 -1.53 3.46
C TRP A 34 5.60 -0.51 3.97
N GLN A 35 6.08 0.46 4.73
CA GLN A 35 5.28 1.54 5.28
C GLN A 35 5.82 2.85 4.74
N LEU A 36 5.03 3.48 3.89
CA LEU A 36 5.24 4.81 3.36
C LEU A 36 4.05 5.68 3.77
N PRO A 37 4.30 6.77 4.52
CA PRO A 37 3.20 7.56 5.04
C PRO A 37 2.28 8.14 3.99
N GLY A 38 0.97 8.14 4.30
CA GLY A 38 -0.07 8.69 3.44
C GLY A 38 -0.28 7.98 2.09
N SER A 39 0.43 6.88 1.83
CA SER A 39 0.42 6.18 0.55
C SER A 39 -0.74 5.22 0.38
N THR A 40 -1.13 4.99 -0.87
CA THR A 40 -2.13 3.98 -1.23
C THR A 40 -1.43 2.67 -1.57
N TYR A 41 -1.91 1.60 -0.95
CA TYR A 41 -1.39 0.25 -1.11
C TYR A 41 -2.32 -0.57 -1.99
N PHE A 42 -1.71 -1.30 -2.91
CA PHE A 42 -2.37 -2.37 -3.65
C PHE A 42 -1.96 -3.71 -3.04
N ILE A 43 -2.93 -4.40 -2.46
CA ILE A 43 -2.74 -5.67 -1.75
C ILE A 43 -3.49 -6.75 -2.51
N THR A 44 -2.82 -7.88 -2.72
CA THR A 44 -3.42 -9.05 -3.34
C THR A 44 -3.12 -10.29 -2.52
N PHE A 45 -4.13 -11.11 -2.25
CA PHE A 45 -3.97 -12.40 -1.59
C PHE A 45 -4.95 -13.42 -2.17
N ARG A 46 -4.61 -14.70 -2.03
CA ARG A 46 -5.36 -15.80 -2.63
C ARG A 46 -5.53 -16.95 -1.65
N LEU A 47 -6.54 -17.79 -1.90
CA LEU A 47 -6.68 -19.05 -1.20
C LEU A 47 -5.51 -19.99 -1.54
N ARG A 48 -5.13 -20.85 -0.59
CA ARG A 48 -4.16 -21.93 -0.83
C ARG A 48 -4.69 -22.97 -1.82
N SER A 49 -5.98 -23.24 -1.77
CA SER A 49 -6.69 -24.18 -2.67
C SER A 49 -8.20 -23.91 -2.61
N GLY A 50 -8.91 -24.21 -3.70
CA GLY A 50 -10.38 -24.12 -3.77
C GLY A 50 -10.90 -22.82 -4.40
N ILE A 51 -12.21 -22.60 -4.25
CA ILE A 51 -12.92 -21.40 -4.71
C ILE A 51 -13.74 -20.80 -3.56
N ILE A 52 -13.88 -19.48 -3.55
CA ILE A 52 -14.75 -18.70 -2.68
C ILE A 52 -16.13 -18.70 -3.32
N SER A 53 -17.08 -19.37 -2.65
CA SER A 53 -18.50 -19.35 -2.97
C SER A 53 -19.10 -17.96 -2.79
N ASP A 54 -20.26 -17.70 -3.38
CA ASP A 54 -20.86 -16.35 -3.35
C ASP A 54 -21.19 -15.87 -1.93
N ASP A 55 -21.58 -16.78 -1.03
CA ASP A 55 -21.82 -16.47 0.39
C ASP A 55 -20.51 -16.13 1.12
N GLU A 56 -19.43 -16.86 0.86
CA GLU A 56 -18.12 -16.59 1.43
C GLU A 56 -17.55 -15.27 0.92
N ARG A 57 -17.81 -14.89 -0.34
CA ARG A 57 -17.38 -13.59 -0.88
C ARG A 57 -17.98 -12.43 -0.10
N LYS A 58 -19.24 -12.57 0.31
CA LYS A 58 -19.91 -11.58 1.14
C LYS A 58 -19.23 -11.44 2.51
N ILE A 59 -18.90 -12.56 3.15
CA ILE A 59 -18.17 -12.57 4.43
C ILE A 59 -16.81 -11.90 4.29
N VAL A 60 -16.05 -12.23 3.23
CA VAL A 60 -14.75 -11.59 2.95
C VAL A 60 -14.90 -10.09 2.74
N LEU A 61 -15.90 -9.66 1.97
CA LEU A 61 -16.17 -8.25 1.73
C LEU A 61 -16.54 -7.50 3.02
N ASP A 62 -17.37 -8.11 3.87
CA ASP A 62 -17.79 -7.55 5.15
C ASP A 62 -16.61 -7.45 6.12
N ALA A 63 -15.72 -8.45 6.13
CA ALA A 63 -14.49 -8.42 6.91
C ALA A 63 -13.54 -7.30 6.46
N ILE A 64 -13.39 -7.07 5.15
CA ILE A 64 -12.61 -5.95 4.61
C ILE A 64 -13.24 -4.60 5.00
N LYS A 65 -14.57 -4.51 4.98
CA LYS A 65 -15.29 -3.29 5.35
C LYS A 65 -15.30 -3.01 6.85
N HIS A 66 -15.10 -4.03 7.69
CA HIS A 66 -15.17 -3.90 9.15
C HIS A 66 -14.25 -2.81 9.72
N PHE A 67 -13.04 -2.66 9.16
CA PHE A 67 -12.06 -1.64 9.60
C PHE A 67 -12.02 -0.39 8.71
N HIS A 68 -12.96 -0.26 7.77
CA HIS A 68 -13.05 0.89 6.88
C HIS A 68 -13.28 2.16 7.69
N LYS A 69 -12.43 3.18 7.46
CA LYS A 69 -12.38 4.48 8.19
C LYS A 69 -11.92 4.40 9.65
N ILE A 70 -11.62 3.21 10.17
CA ILE A 70 -11.09 3.04 11.53
C ILE A 70 -9.56 2.92 11.47
N ARG A 71 -9.06 1.95 10.68
CA ARG A 71 -7.61 1.70 10.52
C ARG A 71 -7.10 2.09 9.15
N TYR A 72 -7.94 1.90 8.13
CA TYR A 72 -7.62 2.24 6.76
C TYR A 72 -8.88 2.70 6.01
N TRP A 73 -8.68 3.53 5.01
CA TRP A 73 -9.69 3.87 4.02
C TRP A 73 -9.57 2.92 2.82
N VAL A 74 -10.63 2.21 2.50
CA VAL A 74 -10.69 1.32 1.32
C VAL A 74 -11.20 2.11 0.13
N THR A 75 -10.42 2.16 -0.95
CA THR A 75 -10.82 2.83 -2.19
C THR A 75 -11.58 1.87 -3.12
N ALA A 76 -11.04 0.66 -3.29
CA ALA A 76 -11.64 -0.36 -4.15
C ALA A 76 -11.27 -1.74 -3.64
N THR A 77 -12.18 -2.71 -3.81
CA THR A 77 -11.91 -4.11 -3.52
C THR A 77 -12.67 -5.00 -4.49
N VAL A 78 -12.05 -6.08 -4.95
CA VAL A 78 -12.65 -7.08 -5.83
C VAL A 78 -12.35 -8.45 -5.23
N VAL A 79 -13.40 -9.24 -5.01
CA VAL A 79 -13.31 -10.62 -4.51
C VAL A 79 -13.62 -11.56 -5.67
N MET A 80 -12.58 -12.16 -6.23
CA MET A 80 -12.67 -13.19 -7.27
C MET A 80 -12.87 -14.57 -6.62
N PRO A 81 -13.27 -15.61 -7.37
CA PRO A 81 -13.38 -16.95 -6.84
C PRO A 81 -12.10 -17.48 -6.18
N ASP A 82 -10.89 -17.10 -6.60
CA ASP A 82 -9.65 -17.67 -6.07
C ASP A 82 -8.73 -16.65 -5.38
N HIS A 83 -8.90 -15.36 -5.67
CA HIS A 83 -8.06 -14.29 -5.14
C HIS A 83 -8.81 -12.98 -4.91
N ILE A 84 -8.18 -12.07 -4.18
CA ILE A 84 -8.73 -10.77 -3.81
C ILE A 84 -7.74 -9.69 -4.22
N HIS A 85 -8.26 -8.60 -4.79
CA HIS A 85 -7.55 -7.35 -5.02
C HIS A 85 -8.10 -6.27 -4.11
N LEU A 86 -7.24 -5.57 -3.39
CA LEU A 86 -7.60 -4.56 -2.41
C LEU A 86 -6.74 -3.31 -2.60
N MET A 87 -7.39 -2.16 -2.75
CA MET A 87 -6.75 -0.85 -2.70
C MET A 87 -7.15 -0.14 -1.40
N LEU A 88 -6.19 0.13 -0.54
CA LEU A 88 -6.42 0.81 0.73
C LEU A 88 -5.35 1.86 1.03
N LYS A 89 -5.71 2.84 1.86
CA LYS A 89 -4.82 3.84 2.41
C LYS A 89 -4.91 3.78 3.94
N PRO A 90 -3.82 3.59 4.70
CA PRO A 90 -3.86 3.63 6.16
C PRO A 90 -4.29 5.02 6.63
N VAL A 91 -5.04 5.06 7.74
CA VAL A 91 -5.38 6.31 8.40
C VAL A 91 -4.20 6.71 9.28
N VAL A 92 -3.74 7.97 9.17
CA VAL A 92 -2.73 8.54 10.06
C VAL A 92 -3.45 9.01 11.32
N SER A 93 -3.07 8.54 12.49
CA SER A 93 -3.65 9.01 13.75
C SER A 93 -3.07 10.37 14.17
N GLU A 94 -3.78 11.11 15.04
CA GLU A 94 -3.40 12.46 15.49
C GLU A 94 -2.01 12.55 16.17
N SER A 95 -1.44 11.42 16.61
CA SER A 95 -0.09 11.35 17.16
C SER A 95 1.02 11.25 16.08
N ASN A 96 0.69 11.43 14.79
CA ASN A 96 1.55 11.10 13.64
C ASN A 96 2.04 9.64 13.62
N ALA A 97 1.48 8.78 14.48
CA ALA A 97 1.67 7.36 14.40
C ALA A 97 0.68 6.80 13.38
N GLU A 98 1.17 6.37 12.22
CA GLU A 98 0.36 5.57 11.31
C GLU A 98 0.00 4.24 11.97
N PHE A 99 -1.24 3.81 11.82
CA PHE A 99 -1.60 2.46 12.22
C PHE A 99 -0.81 1.48 11.34
N SER A 100 0.09 0.75 11.98
CA SER A 100 0.77 -0.37 11.33
C SER A 100 -0.29 -1.34 10.79
N LEU A 101 -0.24 -1.64 9.49
CA LEU A 101 -1.12 -2.61 8.82
C LEU A 101 -0.81 -4.08 9.23
N THR A 102 -0.10 -4.28 10.34
CA THR A 102 0.25 -5.59 10.95
C THR A 102 -0.81 -6.05 11.92
#